data_AF-A0A925DDZ3-F1
#
_entry.id   AF-A0A925DDZ3-F1
#
_cell.length_a   1.000
_cell.length_b   1.000
_cell.length_c   1.000
_cell.angle_alpha   90.00
_cell.angle_beta   90.00
_cell.angle_gamma   90.00
#
_symmetry.space_group_name_H-M   'P 1'
#
loop_
_entity.id
_entity.type
_entity.pdbx_description
1 polymer ?
#
loop_
_entity_poly.entity_id
_entity_poly.type
_entity_poly.pdbx_seq_one_letter_code
_entity_poly.pdbx_strand_id
1 'polypeptide(L)'
;MAKKTHVSTTVNGEPAEFLCEPRESLLEVLRDTLKLTGSKEGCNNGNCGACTVLLDGVPVNSCLVLGVETEGASIETVEGMACEGHLHP
;
A
#
# COMPACT_ATOMS: atom_id res chain seq x y z
N MET A 1 -9.78 -20.71 6.84
CA MET A 1 -9.36 -19.32 6.57
C MET A 1 -8.21 -19.00 7.50
N ALA A 2 -7.18 -18.31 7.03
CA ALA A 2 -6.05 -17.94 7.88
C ALA A 2 -6.48 -16.91 8.93
N LYS A 3 -5.82 -16.89 10.09
CA LYS A 3 -6.04 -15.85 11.10
C LYS A 3 -5.56 -14.52 10.53
N LYS A 4 -6.41 -13.49 10.58
CA LYS A 4 -6.01 -12.12 10.23
C LYS A 4 -5.17 -11.48 11.33
N THR A 5 -4.24 -10.63 10.93
CA THR A 5 -3.36 -9.82 11.77
C THR A 5 -3.80 -8.37 11.68
N HIS A 6 -3.84 -7.69 12.82
CA HIS A 6 -4.04 -6.24 12.87
C HIS A 6 -2.70 -5.55 12.63
N VAL A 7 -2.71 -4.56 11.75
CA VAL A 7 -1.53 -3.77 11.36
C VAL A 7 -1.87 -2.30 11.54
N SER A 8 -0.98 -1.56 12.20
CA SER A 8 -1.05 -0.10 12.33
C SER A 8 0.05 0.54 11.49
N THR A 9 -0.27 1.53 10.65
CA THR A 9 0.67 2.15 9.71
C THR A 9 0.30 3.62 9.46
N THR A 10 1.09 4.33 8.66
CA THR A 10 0.74 5.65 8.11
C THR A 10 0.58 5.53 6.60
N VAL A 11 -0.54 6.00 6.04
CA VAL A 11 -0.78 6.01 4.59
C VAL A 11 -1.08 7.43 4.14
N ASN A 12 -0.28 7.95 3.20
CA ASN A 12 -0.42 9.31 2.67
C ASN A 12 -0.43 10.39 3.77
N GLY A 13 0.39 10.20 4.81
CA GLY A 13 0.51 11.12 5.96
C GLY A 13 -0.56 10.94 7.04
N GLU A 14 -1.57 10.09 6.83
CA GLU A 14 -2.65 9.85 7.77
C GLU A 14 -2.51 8.48 8.46
N PRO A 15 -2.77 8.36 9.77
CA PRO A 15 -2.79 7.06 10.46
C PRO A 15 -3.83 6.12 9.84
N ALA A 16 -3.44 4.88 9.59
CA ALA A 16 -4.31 3.85 9.06
C ALA A 16 -4.14 2.52 9.81
N GLU A 17 -5.23 1.80 9.97
CA GLU A 17 -5.25 0.46 10.57
C GLU A 17 -6.05 -0.50 9.68
N PHE A 18 -5.60 -1.74 9.57
CA PHE A 18 -6.32 -2.76 8.81
C PHE A 18 -6.09 -4.18 9.34
N LEU A 19 -6.95 -5.10 8.89
CA LEU A 19 -6.84 -6.54 9.14
C LEU A 19 -6.52 -7.27 7.85
N CYS A 20 -5.35 -7.91 7.78
CA CYS A 20 -4.95 -8.71 6.63
C CYS A 20 -4.53 -10.14 7.03
N GLU A 21 -4.69 -11.09 6.12
CA GLU A 21 -4.07 -12.40 6.25
C GLU A 21 -2.53 -12.27 6.04
N PRO A 22 -1.71 -13.11 6.68
CA PRO A 22 -0.24 -13.04 6.54
C PRO A 22 0.30 -13.16 5.11
N ARG A 23 -0.52 -13.63 4.16
CA ARG A 23 -0.17 -13.81 2.75
C ARG A 23 -0.68 -12.69 1.84
N GLU A 24 -1.57 -11.82 2.33
CA GLU A 24 -2.10 -10.73 1.52
C GLU A 24 -0.96 -9.72 1.27
N SER A 25 -0.74 -9.43 -0.01
CA SER A 25 0.19 -8.40 -0.44
C SER A 25 -0.28 -7.01 -0.01
N LEU A 26 0.65 -6.07 0.08
CA LEU A 26 0.32 -4.67 0.32
C LEU A 26 -0.58 -4.12 -0.79
N LEU A 27 -0.40 -4.56 -2.04
CA LEU A 27 -1.28 -4.19 -3.14
C LEU A 27 -2.75 -4.60 -2.89
N GLU A 28 -2.98 -5.84 -2.46
CA GLU A 28 -4.32 -6.32 -2.11
C GLU A 28 -4.89 -5.52 -0.93
N VAL A 29 -4.09 -5.27 0.11
CA VAL A 29 -4.52 -4.45 1.26
C VAL A 29 -4.95 -3.05 0.83
N LEU A 30 -4.10 -2.34 0.07
CA LEU A 30 -4.39 -0.97 -0.38
C LEU A 30 -5.69 -0.93 -1.18
N ARG A 31 -5.85 -1.82 -2.16
CA ARG A 31 -6.98 -1.78 -3.10
C ARG A 31 -8.27 -2.33 -2.50
N ASP A 32 -8.20 -3.45 -1.81
CA ASP A 32 -9.37 -4.22 -1.43
C ASP A 32 -9.79 -3.96 0.01
N THR A 33 -8.84 -3.65 0.90
CA THR A 33 -9.15 -3.34 2.30
C THR A 33 -9.29 -1.83 2.52
N LEU A 34 -8.28 -1.05 2.13
CA LEU A 34 -8.24 0.40 2.36
C LEU A 34 -8.93 1.22 1.24
N LYS A 35 -9.32 0.56 0.14
CA LYS A 35 -10.00 1.19 -1.02
C LYS A 35 -9.19 2.29 -1.71
N LEU A 36 -7.88 2.29 -1.54
CA LEU A 36 -6.91 3.07 -2.29
C LEU A 36 -6.56 2.34 -3.58
N THR A 37 -7.36 2.61 -4.61
CA THR A 37 -7.33 1.86 -5.87
C THR A 37 -6.37 2.41 -6.91
N GLY A 38 -5.63 3.48 -6.59
CA GLY A 38 -4.67 4.19 -7.44
C GLY A 38 -3.52 3.30 -7.89
N SER A 39 -2.87 2.61 -6.96
CA SER A 39 -1.89 1.56 -7.28
C SER A 39 -2.58 0.38 -7.98
N LYS A 40 -1.99 -0.11 -9.08
CA LYS A 40 -2.64 -1.06 -9.99
C LYS A 40 -1.99 -2.44 -9.97
N GLU A 41 -2.83 -3.47 -10.05
CA GLU A 41 -2.37 -4.81 -10.39
C GLU A 41 -2.13 -4.90 -11.89
N GLY A 42 -0.86 -5.05 -12.28
CA GLY A 42 -0.45 -5.27 -13.66
C GLY A 42 -0.02 -6.72 -13.90
N CYS A 43 1.16 -7.09 -13.40
CA CYS A 43 1.74 -8.43 -13.57
C CYS A 43 1.74 -9.30 -12.30
N ASN A 44 1.54 -8.69 -11.13
CA ASN A 44 1.56 -9.34 -9.81
C ASN A 44 2.79 -10.23 -9.53
N ASN A 45 3.95 -9.84 -10.08
CA ASN A 45 5.22 -10.57 -9.92
C ASN A 45 6.46 -9.67 -9.93
N GLY A 46 6.28 -8.35 -9.73
CA GLY A 46 7.36 -7.37 -9.66
C GLY A 46 7.94 -6.85 -10.99
N ASN A 47 7.51 -7.37 -12.15
CA ASN A 47 8.13 -7.01 -13.42
C ASN A 47 7.68 -5.68 -14.04
N CYS A 48 6.44 -5.22 -13.79
CA CYS A 48 5.86 -4.10 -14.54
C CYS A 48 5.88 -2.73 -13.85
N GLY A 49 6.07 -2.67 -12.52
CA GLY A 49 6.03 -1.40 -11.77
C GLY A 49 4.65 -0.74 -11.61
N ALA A 50 3.56 -1.29 -12.14
CA ALA A 50 2.22 -0.68 -12.06
C ALA A 50 1.67 -0.52 -10.62
N CYS A 51 2.25 -1.23 -9.67
CA CYS A 51 1.89 -1.23 -8.25
C CYS A 51 2.89 -0.46 -7.38
N THR A 52 3.75 0.36 -7.98
CA THR A 52 4.79 1.10 -7.24
C THR A 52 4.18 2.02 -6.20
N VAL A 53 4.69 1.96 -4.98
CA VAL A 53 4.42 2.86 -3.86
C VAL A 53 5.75 3.25 -3.22
N LEU A 54 5.78 4.30 -2.41
CA LEU A 54 6.91 4.55 -1.51
C LEU A 54 6.62 3.86 -0.17
N LEU A 55 7.56 3.06 0.30
CA LEU A 55 7.57 2.48 1.64
C LEU A 55 8.77 3.07 2.38
N ASP A 56 8.51 3.88 3.41
CA ASP A 56 9.52 4.66 4.13
C ASP A 56 10.42 5.49 3.18
N GLY A 57 9.79 6.11 2.17
CA GLY A 57 10.47 6.91 1.14
C GLY A 57 11.19 6.09 0.06
N VAL A 58 11.20 4.76 0.13
CA VAL A 58 11.84 3.89 -0.86
C VAL A 58 10.80 3.34 -1.85
N PRO A 59 11.00 3.47 -3.17
CA PRO A 59 10.08 2.90 -4.15
C PRO A 59 10.14 1.37 -4.14
N VAL A 60 8.98 0.74 -3.95
CA VAL A 60 8.83 -0.72 -3.92
C VAL A 60 7.63 -1.17 -4.74
N ASN A 61 7.68 -2.40 -5.26
CA ASN A 61 6.53 -3.06 -5.86
C ASN A 61 5.62 -3.59 -4.75
N SER A 62 4.48 -2.95 -4.49
CA SER A 62 3.57 -3.37 -3.40
C SER A 62 2.99 -4.78 -3.55
N CYS A 63 3.01 -5.37 -4.74
CA CYS A 63 2.66 -6.79 -4.94
C CYS A 63 3.68 -7.78 -4.34
N LEU A 64 4.90 -7.34 -4.04
CA LEU A 64 5.97 -8.16 -3.45
C LEU A 64 6.27 -7.82 -1.97
N VAL A 65 5.44 -6.98 -1.36
CA VAL A 65 5.49 -6.65 0.06
C VAL A 65 4.25 -7.26 0.71
N LEU A 66 4.37 -7.90 1.86
CA LEU A 66 3.21 -8.40 2.59
C LEU A 66 2.58 -7.28 3.40
N GLY A 67 1.25 -7.23 3.48
CA GLY A 67 0.56 -6.21 4.28
C GLY A 67 1.00 -6.23 5.75
N VAL A 68 1.28 -7.42 6.29
CA VAL A 68 1.78 -7.58 7.67
C VAL A 68 3.18 -7.01 7.92
N GLU A 69 3.99 -6.80 6.87
CA GLU A 69 5.34 -6.22 7.01
C GLU A 69 5.31 -4.70 7.17
N THR A 70 4.15 -4.07 7.00
CA THR A 70 4.00 -2.60 7.02
C THR A 70 3.66 -2.01 8.39
N GLU A 71 3.70 -2.84 9.45
CA GLU A 71 3.52 -2.37 10.83
C GLU A 71 4.52 -1.26 11.16
N GLY A 72 4.00 -0.11 11.58
CA GLY A 72 4.77 1.08 11.92
C GLY A 72 5.43 1.82 10.74
N ALA A 73 5.27 1.34 9.51
CA ALA A 73 5.86 1.96 8.33
C ALA A 73 5.05 3.18 7.83
N SER A 74 5.63 3.96 6.93
CA SER A 74 4.97 5.01 6.15
C SER A 74 4.83 4.60 4.70
N ILE A 75 3.61 4.70 4.16
CA ILE A 75 3.27 4.31 2.80
C ILE A 75 2.74 5.52 2.05
N GLU A 76 3.30 5.80 0.88
CA GLU A 76 2.81 6.86 -0.01
C GLU A 76 2.36 6.25 -1.34
N THR A 77 1.11 6.54 -1.71
CA THR A 77 0.48 6.09 -2.94
C THR A 77 0.20 7.27 -3.86
N VAL A 78 -0.23 6.99 -5.09
CA VAL A 78 -0.56 8.05 -6.06
C VAL A 78 -1.67 8.99 -5.57
N GLU A 79 -2.61 8.49 -4.75
CA GLU A 79 -3.66 9.30 -4.13
C GLU A 79 -3.11 10.38 -3.20
N GLY A 80 -1.95 10.15 -2.58
CA GLY A 80 -1.28 11.10 -1.69
C GLY A 80 -0.49 12.19 -2.42
N MET A 81 -0.32 12.11 -3.74
CA MET A 81 0.53 13.04 -4.49
C MET A 81 -0.08 14.44 -4.63
N ALA A 82 -1.42 14.54 -4.68
CA ALA A 82 -2.08 15.84 -4.76
C ALA A 82 -2.31 16.41 -3.37
N CYS A 83 -1.99 17.69 -3.18
CA CYS A 83 -2.18 18.39 -1.91
C CYS A 83 -3.20 19.51 -2.08
N GLU A 84 -4.30 19.49 -1.32
CA GLU A 84 -5.34 20.53 -1.32
C GLU A 84 -5.86 20.90 -2.72
N GLY A 85 -6.02 19.91 -3.61
CA GLY A 85 -6.49 20.11 -4.98
C GLY A 85 -5.42 20.62 -5.96
N HIS A 86 -4.18 20.82 -5.50
CA HIS A 86 -3.04 21.13 -6.35
C HIS A 86 -2.37 19.83 -6.82
N LEU A 87 -2.17 19.73 -8.13
CA LEU A 87 -1.43 18.62 -8.71
C LEU A 87 0.04 18.73 -8.33
N HIS A 88 0.65 17.60 -7.99
CA HIS A 88 2.10 17.48 -7.91
C HIS A 88 2.73 17.90 -9.26
N PRO A 89 3.89 18.60 -9.26
CA PRO A 89 4.63 18.93 -10.47
C PRO A 89 4.91 17.74 -11.39
#